data_AF-A0A970SSP4-F1
#
_entry.id   AF-A0A970SSP4-F1
#
_cell.length_a   1.000
_cell.length_b   1.000
_cell.length_c   1.000
_cell.angle_alpha   90.00
_cell.angle_beta   90.00
_cell.angle_gamma   90.00
#
_symmetry.space_group_name_H-M   'P 1'
#
loop_
_entity.id
_entity.type
_entity.pdbx_description
1 polymer ?
#
loop_
_entity_poly.entity_id
_entity_poly.type
_entity_poly.pdbx_seq_one_letter_code
_entity_poly.pdbx_strand_id
1 'polypeptide(L)'
;MTKGKFGISTTAVAVIAFAFAALRQPVAVLLICGFALLAERDEWLNKQTLQSLLLTVTYYLTISVIGWVFGGLSRFFNWVEVYKASSAMNNVNSVVGDIIYIAFIALCVFAILRVLRGKDAGLPFLSKMSGGDLTEIFSQKAKAQTAPAGYAPPQTAAPVYTPPVQSPAQVDTPPAQTASAKFCSSCGASVSGDSIFCTECGAKTE
;
A
#
# COMPACT_ATOMS: atom_id res chain seq x y z
N MET A 1 -3.96 -23.51 7.95
CA MET A 1 -3.22 -22.55 7.08
C MET A 1 -4.23 -21.77 6.28
N THR A 2 -4.25 -20.46 6.44
CA THR A 2 -5.10 -19.57 5.64
C THR A 2 -4.53 -19.50 4.22
N LYS A 3 -5.37 -19.76 3.23
CA LYS A 3 -5.04 -19.56 1.82
C LYS A 3 -5.41 -18.12 1.46
N GLY A 4 -4.51 -17.45 0.78
CA GLY A 4 -4.75 -16.13 0.22
C GLY A 4 -5.75 -16.16 -0.94
N LYS A 5 -6.06 -14.99 -1.48
CA LYS A 5 -6.95 -14.77 -2.62
C LYS A 5 -6.50 -15.52 -3.87
N PHE A 6 -5.20 -15.76 -4.02
CA PHE A 6 -4.63 -16.56 -5.12
C PHE A 6 -4.42 -18.04 -4.78
N GLY A 7 -4.94 -18.52 -3.65
CA GLY A 7 -4.80 -19.91 -3.21
C GLY A 7 -3.41 -20.28 -2.66
N ILE A 8 -2.47 -19.33 -2.65
CA ILE A 8 -1.13 -19.48 -2.06
C ILE A 8 -1.22 -19.32 -0.54
N SER A 9 -0.39 -20.05 0.22
CA SER A 9 -0.33 -19.90 1.68
C SER A 9 0.28 -18.54 2.04
N THR A 10 -0.47 -17.69 2.75
CA THR A 10 0.03 -16.39 3.23
C THR A 10 1.22 -16.57 4.18
N THR A 11 1.20 -17.60 5.02
CA THR A 11 2.34 -17.98 5.85
C THR A 11 3.59 -18.27 5.03
N ALA A 12 3.47 -18.98 3.91
CA ALA A 12 4.62 -19.25 3.04
C ALA A 12 5.21 -17.95 2.47
N VAL A 13 4.36 -17.03 2.00
CA VAL A 13 4.80 -15.72 1.49
C VAL A 13 5.52 -14.91 2.58
N ALA A 14 4.98 -14.88 3.80
CA ALA A 14 5.62 -14.20 4.93
C ALA A 14 6.99 -14.81 5.28
N VAL A 15 7.10 -16.14 5.31
CA VAL A 15 8.37 -16.83 5.56
C VAL A 15 9.39 -16.53 4.47
N ILE A 16 8.97 -16.53 3.20
CA ILE A 16 9.84 -16.19 2.06
C ILE A 16 10.34 -14.74 2.18
N ALA A 17 9.50 -13.79 2.62
CA ALA A 17 9.92 -12.41 2.85
C ALA A 17 11.05 -12.32 3.88
N PHE A 18 10.92 -13.00 5.03
CA PHE A 18 11.97 -13.03 6.05
C PHE A 18 13.21 -13.81 5.62
N ALA A 19 13.06 -14.85 4.80
CA ALA A 19 14.19 -15.56 4.22
C ALA A 19 15.01 -14.64 3.29
N PHE A 20 14.35 -13.87 2.41
CA PHE A 20 15.06 -12.89 1.58
C PHE A 20 15.66 -11.73 2.37
N ALA A 21 15.03 -11.34 3.49
CA ALA A 21 15.63 -10.39 4.42
C ALA A 21 16.95 -10.95 4.98
N ALA A 22 16.95 -12.20 5.45
CA ALA A 22 18.14 -12.89 5.93
C ALA A 22 19.22 -13.01 4.83
N LEU A 23 18.84 -13.24 3.57
CA LEU A 23 19.75 -13.29 2.42
C LEU A 23 20.24 -11.90 1.95
N ARG A 24 19.92 -10.81 2.67
CA ARG A 24 20.30 -9.43 2.31
C ARG A 24 19.90 -9.05 0.87
N GLN A 25 18.71 -9.48 0.45
CA GLN A 25 18.13 -9.13 -0.85
C GLN A 25 17.00 -8.09 -0.67
N PRO A 26 17.33 -6.79 -0.42
CA PRO A 26 16.33 -5.79 -0.05
C PRO A 26 15.30 -5.55 -1.16
N VAL A 27 15.71 -5.64 -2.43
CA VAL A 27 14.81 -5.50 -3.58
C VAL A 27 13.78 -6.63 -3.60
N ALA A 28 14.19 -7.87 -3.32
CA ALA A 28 13.27 -9.00 -3.25
C ALA A 28 12.25 -8.84 -2.10
N VAL A 29 12.70 -8.41 -0.92
CA VAL A 29 11.81 -8.13 0.22
C VAL A 29 10.81 -7.03 -0.11
N LEU A 30 11.27 -5.96 -0.77
CA LEU A 30 10.41 -4.86 -1.21
C LEU A 30 9.38 -5.32 -2.24
N LEU A 31 9.78 -6.13 -3.23
CA LEU A 31 8.86 -6.68 -4.22
C LEU A 31 7.80 -7.59 -3.58
N ILE A 32 8.19 -8.45 -2.63
CA ILE A 32 7.24 -9.32 -1.92
C ILE A 32 6.27 -8.51 -1.06
N CYS A 33 6.78 -7.49 -0.37
CA CYS A 33 5.92 -6.57 0.38
C CYS A 33 4.95 -5.81 -0.54
N GLY A 34 5.43 -5.35 -1.70
CA GLY A 34 4.59 -4.71 -2.72
C GLY A 34 3.51 -5.66 -3.26
N PHE A 35 3.88 -6.91 -3.55
CA PHE A 35 2.94 -7.96 -3.97
C PHE A 35 1.87 -8.21 -2.90
N ALA A 36 2.26 -8.39 -1.64
CA ALA A 36 1.33 -8.60 -0.53
C ALA A 36 0.33 -7.43 -0.40
N LEU A 37 0.83 -6.19 -0.44
CA LEU A 37 0.01 -4.98 -0.29
C LEU A 37 -0.94 -4.75 -1.46
N LEU A 38 -0.50 -4.98 -2.70
CA LEU A 38 -1.26 -4.63 -3.90
C LEU A 38 -2.18 -5.76 -4.37
N ALA A 39 -1.67 -6.99 -4.42
CA ALA A 39 -2.35 -8.13 -5.00
C ALA A 39 -3.16 -8.90 -3.95
N GLU A 40 -2.55 -9.27 -2.82
CA GLU A 40 -3.19 -10.11 -1.81
C GLU A 40 -4.18 -9.31 -0.95
N ARG A 41 -3.79 -8.09 -0.54
CA ARG A 41 -4.55 -7.20 0.36
C ARG A 41 -5.00 -7.88 1.67
N ASP A 42 -4.24 -8.85 2.15
CA ASP A 42 -4.49 -9.54 3.42
C ASP A 42 -3.86 -8.77 4.57
N GLU A 43 -4.66 -8.42 5.59
CA GLU A 43 -4.19 -7.58 6.69
C GLU A 43 -3.08 -8.26 7.50
N TRP A 44 -3.19 -9.57 7.75
CA TRP A 44 -2.20 -10.30 8.52
C TRP A 44 -0.87 -10.39 7.77
N LEU A 45 -0.91 -10.80 6.49
CA LEU A 45 0.27 -10.89 5.63
C LEU A 45 0.96 -9.53 5.48
N ASN A 46 0.18 -8.46 5.27
CA ASN A 46 0.69 -7.11 5.13
C ASN A 46 1.51 -6.67 6.35
N LYS A 47 1.04 -7.00 7.57
CA LYS A 47 1.79 -6.72 8.80
C LYS A 47 3.11 -7.50 8.81
N GLN A 48 3.12 -8.77 8.42
CA GLN A 48 4.36 -9.58 8.41
C GLN A 48 5.36 -9.09 7.37
N THR A 49 4.92 -8.84 6.13
CA THR A 49 5.82 -8.39 5.05
C THR A 49 6.34 -6.98 5.30
N LEU A 50 5.53 -6.10 5.88
CA LEU A 50 5.96 -4.77 6.28
C LEU A 50 6.98 -4.83 7.42
N GLN A 51 6.79 -5.70 8.42
CA GLN A 51 7.78 -5.91 9.47
C GLN A 51 9.11 -6.43 8.92
N SER A 52 9.08 -7.37 7.96
CA SER A 52 10.28 -7.87 7.27
C SER A 52 11.00 -6.75 6.50
N LEU A 53 10.24 -5.92 5.78
CA LEU A 53 10.79 -4.78 5.04
C LEU A 53 11.42 -3.76 5.99
N LEU A 54 10.71 -3.38 7.05
CA LEU A 54 11.22 -2.44 8.04
C LEU A 54 12.48 -2.96 8.73
N LEU A 55 12.51 -4.24 9.12
CA LEU A 55 13.70 -4.86 9.71
C LEU A 55 14.90 -4.77 8.76
N THR A 56 14.67 -5.04 7.47
CA THR A 56 15.70 -4.92 6.43
C THR A 56 16.18 -3.47 6.30
N VAL A 57 15.26 -2.50 6.24
CA VAL A 57 15.61 -1.07 6.15
C VAL A 57 16.41 -0.63 7.38
N THR A 58 15.95 -0.97 8.59
CA THR A 58 16.65 -0.65 9.85
C THR A 58 18.07 -1.20 9.83
N TYR A 59 18.25 -2.45 9.40
CA TYR A 59 19.58 -3.07 9.30
C TYR A 59 20.55 -2.29 8.40
N TYR A 60 20.12 -1.92 7.18
CA TYR A 60 20.96 -1.14 6.27
C TYR A 60 21.22 0.28 6.77
N LEU A 61 20.25 0.91 7.45
CA LEU A 61 20.44 2.20 8.09
C LEU A 61 21.48 2.11 9.20
N THR A 62 21.42 1.08 10.06
CA THR A 62 22.39 0.86 11.12
C THR A 62 23.80 0.71 10.56
N ILE A 63 23.99 -0.11 9.52
CA ILE A 63 25.31 -0.28 8.89
C ILE A 63 25.77 1.01 8.20
N SER A 64 24.87 1.75 7.54
CA SER A 64 25.23 3.02 6.90
C SER A 64 25.71 4.06 7.91
N VAL A 65 25.01 4.19 9.06
CA VAL A 65 25.39 5.11 10.13
C VAL A 65 26.72 4.70 10.74
N ILE A 66 26.91 3.43 11.08
CA ILE A 66 28.16 2.93 11.66
C ILE A 66 29.31 3.10 10.67
N GLY A 67 29.13 2.69 9.41
CA GLY A 67 30.14 2.85 8.36
C GLY A 67 30.51 4.32 8.11
N TRP A 68 29.54 5.23 8.19
CA TRP A 68 29.82 6.67 8.10
C TRP A 68 30.60 7.17 9.32
N VAL A 69 30.21 6.79 10.54
CA VAL A 69 30.89 7.20 11.79
C VAL A 69 32.32 6.65 11.84
N PHE A 70 32.49 5.32 11.76
CA PHE A 70 33.79 4.67 11.84
C PHE A 70 34.66 4.97 10.61
N GLY A 71 34.06 5.02 9.42
CA GLY A 71 34.76 5.37 8.19
C GLY A 71 35.17 6.84 8.11
N GLY A 72 34.38 7.75 8.68
CA GLY A 72 34.74 9.16 8.85
C GLY A 72 35.89 9.33 9.85
N LEU A 73 35.80 8.63 10.98
CA LEU A 73 36.83 8.65 12.01
C LEU A 73 38.15 8.01 11.52
N SER A 74 38.08 6.92 10.74
CA SER A 74 39.24 6.28 10.13
C SER A 74 39.95 7.22 9.14
N ARG A 75 39.20 8.00 8.34
CA ARG A 75 39.76 9.04 7.46
C ARG A 75 40.49 10.14 8.26
N PHE A 76 39.91 10.56 9.38
CA PHE A 76 40.53 11.55 10.27
C PHE A 76 41.86 11.02 10.85
N PHE A 77 41.90 9.79 11.37
CA PHE A 77 43.14 9.23 11.93
C PHE A 77 44.22 8.94 10.89
N ASN A 78 43.83 8.62 9.66
CA ASN A 78 44.77 8.48 8.55
C ASN A 78 45.42 9.83 8.19
N TRP A 79 44.65 10.92 8.22
CA TRP A 79 45.17 12.27 7.98
C TRP A 79 46.22 12.70 9.02
N VAL A 80 46.12 12.23 10.27
CA VAL A 80 47.09 12.51 11.35
C VAL A 80 48.29 11.52 11.31
N GLU A 81 48.47 10.77 10.22
CA GLU A 81 49.52 9.74 10.02
C GLU A 81 49.55 8.61 11.07
N VAL A 82 48.47 8.41 11.82
CA VAL A 82 48.38 7.35 12.85
C VAL A 82 47.92 6.04 12.21
N TYR A 83 48.76 5.48 11.34
CA TYR A 83 48.42 4.31 10.51
C TYR A 83 48.05 3.06 11.33
N LYS A 84 48.68 2.89 12.51
CA LYS A 84 48.34 1.83 13.47
C LYS A 84 46.91 1.97 14.02
N ALA A 85 46.44 3.20 14.24
CA ALA A 85 45.08 3.45 14.70
C ALA A 85 44.05 3.27 13.58
N SER A 86 44.37 3.69 12.35
CA SER A 86 43.48 3.51 11.18
C SER A 86 43.25 2.04 10.84
N SER A 87 44.31 1.22 10.85
CA SER A 87 44.19 -0.23 10.60
C SER A 87 43.40 -0.96 11.69
N ALA A 88 43.65 -0.64 12.97
CA ALA A 88 42.88 -1.20 14.08
C ALA A 88 41.39 -0.84 13.99
N MET A 89 41.06 0.39 13.61
CA MET A 89 39.67 0.87 13.50
C MET A 89 38.88 0.13 12.39
N ASN A 90 39.52 -0.17 11.26
CA ASN A 90 38.88 -0.92 10.17
C ASN A 90 38.57 -2.36 10.57
N ASN A 91 39.46 -3.01 11.33
CA ASN A 91 39.21 -4.35 11.88
C ASN A 91 38.03 -4.34 12.86
N VAL A 92 37.97 -3.33 13.74
CA VAL A 92 36.84 -3.16 14.68
C VAL A 92 35.53 -2.96 13.92
N ASN A 93 35.51 -2.11 12.88
CA ASN A 93 34.31 -1.91 12.06
C ASN A 93 33.82 -3.22 11.40
N SER A 94 34.73 -4.07 10.92
CA SER A 94 34.38 -5.38 10.37
C SER A 94 33.74 -6.28 11.42
N VAL A 95 34.38 -6.43 12.59
CA VAL A 95 33.88 -7.28 13.68
C VAL A 95 32.50 -6.82 14.18
N VAL A 96 32.32 -5.50 14.34
CA VAL A 96 31.03 -4.93 14.74
C VAL A 96 29.96 -5.22 13.69
N GLY A 97 30.28 -5.06 12.40
CA GLY A 97 29.37 -5.39 11.30
C GLY A 97 28.93 -6.86 11.31
N ASP A 98 29.87 -7.77 11.57
CA ASP A 98 29.60 -9.22 11.65
C ASP A 98 28.67 -9.55 12.82
N ILE A 99 28.93 -8.99 14.01
CA ILE A 99 28.07 -9.17 15.19
C ILE A 99 26.64 -8.67 14.92
N ILE A 100 26.50 -7.50 14.30
CA ILE A 100 25.20 -6.93 13.94
C ILE A 100 24.48 -7.82 12.93
N TYR A 101 25.19 -8.38 11.95
CA TYR A 101 24.59 -9.30 10.99
C TYR A 101 24.12 -10.60 11.65
N ILE A 102 24.90 -11.17 12.57
CA ILE A 102 24.48 -12.35 13.34
C ILE A 102 23.22 -12.05 14.15
N ALA A 103 23.16 -10.90 14.81
CA ALA A 103 21.98 -10.48 15.56
C ALA A 103 20.75 -10.31 14.65
N PHE A 104 20.94 -9.72 13.47
CA PHE A 104 19.89 -9.58 12.46
C PHE A 104 19.37 -10.93 11.96
N ILE A 105 20.26 -11.88 11.66
CA ILE A 105 19.87 -13.24 11.28
C ILE A 105 19.09 -13.92 12.41
N ALA A 106 19.52 -13.78 13.66
CA ALA A 106 18.78 -14.32 14.81
C ALA A 106 17.35 -13.75 14.90
N LEU A 107 17.17 -12.45 14.64
CA LEU A 107 15.84 -11.82 14.58
C LEU A 107 15.00 -12.35 13.41
N CYS A 108 15.59 -12.54 12.22
CA CYS A 108 14.90 -13.15 11.08
C CYS A 108 14.46 -14.58 11.40
N VAL A 109 15.34 -15.40 11.99
CA VAL A 109 15.01 -16.78 12.38
C VAL A 109 13.90 -16.79 13.43
N PHE A 110 13.98 -15.93 14.44
CA PHE A 110 12.94 -15.79 15.46
C PHE A 110 11.59 -15.42 14.83
N ALA A 111 11.58 -14.44 13.92
CA ALA A 111 10.39 -14.04 13.18
C ALA A 111 9.81 -15.20 12.37
N ILE A 112 10.64 -15.93 11.62
CA ILE A 112 10.22 -17.10 10.83
C ILE A 112 9.60 -18.17 11.74
N LEU A 113 10.25 -18.54 12.84
CA LEU A 113 9.74 -19.53 13.78
C LEU A 113 8.39 -19.12 14.37
N ARG A 114 8.20 -17.82 14.61
CA ARG A 114 6.96 -17.28 15.16
C ARG A 114 5.84 -17.25 14.12
N VAL A 115 6.15 -16.83 12.90
CA VAL A 115 5.24 -16.85 11.73
C VAL A 115 4.80 -18.27 11.41
N LEU A 116 5.71 -19.24 11.42
CA LEU A 116 5.39 -20.67 11.23
C LEU A 116 4.45 -21.22 12.30
N ARG A 117 4.49 -20.65 13.52
CA ARG A 117 3.58 -21.00 14.62
C ARG A 117 2.22 -20.29 14.53
N GLY A 118 1.95 -19.58 13.43
CA GLY A 118 0.71 -18.82 13.23
C GLY A 118 0.60 -17.58 14.12
N LYS A 119 1.71 -17.15 14.72
CA LYS A 119 1.78 -15.93 15.54
C LYS A 119 2.35 -14.80 14.67
N ASP A 120 2.06 -13.56 15.03
CA ASP A 120 2.74 -12.41 14.42
C ASP A 120 4.24 -12.48 14.68
N ALA A 121 5.06 -12.12 13.69
CA ALA A 121 6.53 -12.10 13.78
C ALA A 121 7.01 -11.33 15.03
N GLY A 122 6.23 -10.35 15.49
CA GLY A 122 6.33 -9.83 16.85
C GLY A 122 7.71 -9.24 17.13
N LEU A 123 8.29 -8.57 16.13
CA LEU A 123 9.59 -7.93 16.23
C LEU A 123 9.48 -6.76 17.22
N PRO A 124 10.37 -6.72 18.24
CA PRO A 124 10.39 -5.61 19.20
C PRO A 124 10.62 -4.29 18.44
N PHE A 125 9.95 -3.22 18.87
CA PHE A 125 9.92 -1.88 18.26
C PHE A 125 9.26 -1.74 16.86
N LEU A 126 9.35 -2.73 15.96
CA LEU A 126 8.77 -2.64 14.61
C LEU A 126 7.27 -2.94 14.55
N SER A 127 6.75 -3.70 15.52
CA SER A 127 5.34 -4.10 15.58
C SER A 127 4.37 -2.92 15.71
N LYS A 128 4.82 -1.80 16.28
CA LYS A 128 4.00 -0.59 16.45
C LYS A 128 3.82 0.21 15.15
N MET A 129 4.79 0.16 14.23
CA MET A 129 4.66 0.85 12.93
C MET A 129 3.75 0.10 11.96
N SER A 130 3.70 -1.24 12.03
CA SER A 130 2.81 -2.03 11.15
C SER A 130 1.35 -2.07 11.61
N GLY A 131 1.04 -1.59 12.83
CA GLY A 131 -0.17 -1.95 13.56
C GLY A 131 -1.45 -1.21 13.18
N GLY A 132 -1.38 0.06 12.76
CA GLY A 132 -2.59 0.87 12.54
C GLY A 132 -2.40 2.09 11.63
N ASP A 133 -1.38 2.91 11.87
CA ASP A 133 -1.24 4.22 11.21
C ASP A 133 -0.87 4.10 9.71
N LEU A 134 0.09 3.22 9.36
CA LEU A 134 0.49 3.01 7.96
C LEU A 134 -0.58 2.29 7.14
N THR A 135 -1.31 1.34 7.72
CA THR A 135 -2.38 0.60 7.05
C THR A 135 -3.54 1.50 6.64
N GLU A 136 -3.86 2.51 7.46
CA GLU A 136 -4.88 3.51 7.12
C GLU A 136 -4.44 4.39 5.95
N ILE A 137 -3.19 4.87 5.95
CA ILE A 137 -2.62 5.68 4.86
C ILE A 137 -2.62 4.92 3.52
N PHE A 138 -2.23 3.64 3.51
CA PHE A 138 -2.26 2.81 2.30
C PHE A 138 -3.69 2.44 1.87
N SER A 139 -4.59 2.21 2.82
CA SER A 139 -6.01 1.91 2.53
C SER A 139 -6.74 3.11 1.92
N GLN A 140 -6.43 4.33 2.38
CA GLN A 140 -6.97 5.56 1.80
C GLN A 140 -6.50 5.77 0.36
N LYS A 141 -5.21 5.52 0.09
CA LYS A 141 -4.65 5.65 -1.27
C LYS A 141 -5.17 4.55 -2.23
N ALA A 142 -5.41 3.34 -1.73
CA ALA A 142 -5.98 2.24 -2.51
C ALA A 142 -7.47 2.45 -2.85
N LYS A 143 -8.24 3.13 -2.00
CA LYS A 143 -9.65 3.48 -2.28
C LYS A 143 -9.79 4.64 -3.27
N ALA A 144 -8.77 5.50 -3.37
CA ALA A 144 -8.75 6.63 -4.29
C ALA A 144 -8.47 6.26 -5.77
N GLN A 145 -8.04 5.02 -6.06
CA GLN A 145 -7.61 4.59 -7.40
C GLN A 145 -8.51 3.56 -8.09
N THR A 146 -9.79 3.51 -7.72
CA THR A 146 -10.82 2.75 -8.46
C THR A 146 -11.97 3.63 -8.94
N ALA A 147 -11.66 4.75 -9.58
CA ALA A 147 -12.57 5.38 -10.53
C ALA A 147 -11.94 5.24 -11.93
N PRO A 148 -12.53 4.47 -12.86
CA PRO A 148 -12.02 4.43 -14.22
C PRO A 148 -12.13 5.82 -14.82
N ALA A 149 -11.01 6.31 -15.37
CA ALA A 149 -10.97 7.54 -16.14
C ALA A 149 -11.97 7.43 -17.28
N GLY A 150 -13.08 8.16 -17.17
CA GLY A 150 -14.06 8.27 -18.22
C GLY A 150 -13.42 8.90 -19.44
N TYR A 151 -13.38 8.14 -20.54
CA TYR A 151 -13.16 8.69 -21.87
C TYR A 151 -14.28 9.71 -22.15
N ALA A 152 -13.96 10.99 -22.11
CA ALA A 152 -14.81 12.02 -22.69
C ALA A 152 -14.55 12.05 -24.20
N PRO A 153 -15.55 11.79 -25.06
CA PRO A 153 -15.38 11.94 -26.51
C PRO A 153 -15.16 13.42 -26.86
N PRO A 154 -14.30 13.73 -27.85
CA PRO A 154 -14.04 15.11 -28.27
C PRO A 154 -15.30 15.72 -28.90
N GLN A 155 -15.77 16.83 -28.34
CA GLN A 155 -16.91 17.58 -28.84
C GLN A 155 -16.52 18.36 -30.09
N THR A 156 -17.10 17.99 -31.23
CA THR A 156 -17.10 18.76 -32.47
C THR A 156 -17.90 20.05 -32.26
N ALA A 157 -17.25 21.19 -32.46
CA ALA A 157 -17.90 22.51 -32.43
C ALA A 157 -18.89 22.64 -33.59
N ALA A 158 -20.18 22.69 -33.28
CA ALA A 158 -21.23 23.05 -34.23
C ALA A 158 -21.32 24.58 -34.37
N PRO A 159 -21.54 25.11 -35.59
CA PRO A 159 -21.56 26.55 -35.84
C PRO A 159 -22.74 27.24 -35.15
N VAL A 160 -22.41 28.39 -34.56
CA VAL A 160 -23.30 29.31 -33.84
C VAL A 160 -24.34 29.90 -34.80
N TYR A 161 -25.61 29.55 -34.60
CA TYR A 161 -26.74 30.23 -35.24
C TYR A 161 -27.37 31.17 -34.20
N THR A 162 -27.34 32.48 -34.47
CA THR A 162 -27.96 33.51 -33.64
C THR A 162 -29.44 33.68 -34.01
N PRO A 163 -30.40 33.50 -33.09
CA PRO A 163 -31.73 34.05 -33.24
C PRO A 163 -31.81 35.49 -32.67
N PRO A 164 -32.70 36.33 -33.20
CA PRO A 164 -32.75 37.76 -32.91
C PRO A 164 -33.42 38.10 -31.57
N VAL A 165 -33.08 39.28 -31.07
CA VAL A 165 -33.45 39.89 -29.79
C VAL A 165 -34.93 40.28 -29.74
N GLN A 166 -35.64 39.95 -28.65
CA GLN A 166 -36.83 40.70 -28.20
C GLN A 166 -37.05 40.55 -26.67
N SER A 167 -37.06 41.70 -25.99
CA SER A 167 -37.47 41.93 -24.58
C SER A 167 -38.90 42.49 -24.54
N PRO A 168 -39.57 42.71 -23.39
CA PRO A 168 -39.54 42.04 -22.07
C PRO A 168 -40.96 41.64 -21.55
N ALA A 169 -41.00 40.92 -20.42
CA ALA A 169 -42.12 40.73 -19.48
C ALA A 169 -43.36 39.94 -19.96
N GLN A 170 -43.68 38.83 -19.28
CA GLN A 170 -44.82 38.74 -18.35
C GLN A 170 -44.90 37.34 -17.69
N VAL A 171 -45.42 37.37 -16.46
CA VAL A 171 -45.65 36.28 -15.52
C VAL A 171 -46.77 35.38 -16.03
N ASP A 172 -46.57 34.06 -16.07
CA ASP A 172 -47.65 33.06 -16.08
C ASP A 172 -47.14 31.69 -15.56
N THR A 173 -47.51 31.35 -14.32
CA THR A 173 -47.97 29.99 -13.94
C THR A 173 -49.18 29.59 -14.81
N PRO A 174 -49.58 28.31 -15.03
CA PRO A 174 -49.34 27.02 -14.30
C PRO A 174 -49.23 25.81 -15.30
N PRO A 175 -49.61 24.53 -15.04
CA PRO A 175 -49.81 23.75 -13.80
C PRO A 175 -49.02 22.42 -13.74
N ALA A 176 -49.07 21.81 -12.55
CA ALA A 176 -48.71 20.43 -12.29
C ALA A 176 -49.39 19.42 -13.25
N GLN A 177 -48.64 18.42 -13.71
CA GLN A 177 -49.18 17.15 -14.17
C GLN A 177 -48.45 15.99 -13.49
N THR A 178 -49.22 15.37 -12.61
CA THR A 178 -49.07 14.05 -12.00
C THR A 178 -48.77 13.01 -13.08
N ALA A 179 -47.51 12.57 -13.20
CA ALA A 179 -47.18 11.32 -13.85
C ALA A 179 -47.19 10.22 -12.78
N SER A 180 -48.08 9.26 -12.94
CA SER A 180 -48.28 8.10 -12.06
C SER A 180 -46.95 7.37 -11.80
N ALA A 181 -46.47 7.43 -10.57
CA ALA A 181 -45.33 6.64 -10.13
C ALA A 181 -45.71 5.15 -10.15
N LYS A 182 -45.09 4.38 -11.05
CA LYS A 182 -45.13 2.91 -10.98
C LYS A 182 -44.08 2.47 -9.97
N PHE A 183 -44.37 1.48 -9.14
CA PHE A 183 -43.40 0.93 -8.21
C PHE A 183 -42.77 -0.33 -8.81
N CYS A 184 -41.47 -0.52 -8.62
CA CYS A 184 -40.78 -1.73 -9.03
C CYS A 184 -41.28 -2.93 -8.23
N SER A 185 -41.71 -4.00 -8.90
CA SER A 185 -42.16 -5.25 -8.27
C SER A 185 -41.07 -6.02 -7.53
N SER A 186 -39.79 -5.75 -7.83
CA SER A 186 -38.64 -6.48 -7.26
C SER A 186 -38.07 -5.82 -6.00
N CYS A 187 -38.13 -4.48 -5.89
CA CYS A 187 -37.56 -3.74 -4.74
C CYS A 187 -38.47 -2.67 -4.12
N GLY A 188 -39.63 -2.37 -4.72
CA GLY A 188 -40.58 -1.38 -4.21
C GLY A 188 -40.23 0.08 -4.47
N ALA A 189 -39.14 0.38 -5.19
CA ALA A 189 -38.74 1.76 -5.50
C ALA A 189 -39.70 2.43 -6.51
N SER A 190 -39.88 3.75 -6.43
CA SER A 190 -40.68 4.52 -7.41
C SER A 190 -39.90 4.67 -8.72
N VAL A 191 -40.52 4.26 -9.82
CA VAL A 191 -39.94 4.23 -11.15
C VAL A 191 -40.74 5.18 -12.05
N SER A 192 -40.04 6.02 -12.82
CA SER A 192 -40.66 6.87 -13.83
C SER A 192 -41.19 5.99 -14.98
N GLY A 193 -42.43 6.27 -15.42
CA GLY A 193 -43.24 5.37 -16.25
C GLY A 193 -42.63 4.90 -17.59
N ASP A 194 -41.57 5.54 -18.05
CA ASP A 194 -40.90 5.29 -19.34
C ASP A 194 -39.55 4.55 -19.21
N SER A 195 -39.14 4.18 -17.99
CA SER A 195 -37.87 3.45 -17.79
C SER A 195 -38.06 1.93 -17.86
N ILE A 196 -37.20 1.27 -18.64
CA ILE A 196 -37.21 -0.20 -18.93
C ILE A 196 -36.48 -1.01 -17.85
N PHE A 197 -35.67 -0.34 -17.02
CA PHE A 197 -34.92 -0.92 -15.91
C PHE A 197 -35.03 -0.04 -14.68
N CYS A 198 -35.16 -0.65 -13.50
CA CYS A 198 -35.13 0.06 -12.23
C CYS A 198 -33.73 0.57 -11.94
N THR A 199 -33.60 1.87 -11.67
CA THR A 199 -32.31 2.52 -11.37
C THR A 199 -31.73 2.13 -10.02
N GLU A 200 -32.55 1.60 -9.11
CA GLU A 200 -32.11 1.21 -7.76
C GLU A 200 -31.62 -0.24 -7.69
N CYS A 201 -32.31 -1.19 -8.33
CA CYS A 201 -31.99 -2.62 -8.21
C CYS A 201 -31.55 -3.29 -9.51
N GLY A 202 -31.63 -2.59 -10.66
CA GLY A 202 -31.25 -3.13 -11.97
C GLY A 202 -32.23 -4.17 -12.55
N ALA A 203 -33.36 -4.44 -11.89
CA ALA A 203 -34.39 -5.33 -12.41
C ALA A 203 -35.13 -4.67 -13.60
N LYS A 204 -35.52 -5.48 -14.58
CA LYS A 204 -36.37 -5.03 -15.69
C LYS A 204 -37.75 -4.67 -15.16
N THR A 205 -38.27 -3.52 -15.56
CA THR A 205 -39.62 -3.06 -15.22
C THR A 205 -40.58 -3.64 -16.26
N GLU A 206 -41.54 -4.46 -15.80
CA GLU A 206 -42.62 -5.02 -16.64
C GLU A 206 -43.89 -4.18 -16.55
#